data_AF-A0A1T4RMK2-F1
#
_entry.id   AF-A0A1T4RMK2-F1
#
_cell.length_a   1.000
_cell.length_b   1.000
_cell.length_c   1.000
_cell.angle_alpha   90.00
_cell.angle_beta   90.00
_cell.angle_gamma   90.00
#
_symmetry.space_group_name_H-M   'P 1'
#
loop_
_entity.id
_entity.type
_entity.pdbx_description
1 polymer ?
#
loop_
_entity_poly.entity_id
_entity_poly.type
_entity_poly.pdbx_seq_one_letter_code
_entity_poly.pdbx_strand_id
1 'polypeptide(L)'
;MFETLLSTSSPSAGPSTDASTASSADPAPERTADGRFAKGNAGGPGRPRGPVTSGVTVLDRLGADAGPELIRIAIDEARGGNMKALEMVLERIWPKRRGRAVQFELPSIENFGDVVAVHTAVTQGVLAGELTAQEGTALSDLIERQRCLIENIQMAKVIGTMLSDDGA
;
A
#
# COMPACT_ATOMS: atom_id res chain seq x y z
N MET A 1 9.39 60.42 -36.02
CA MET A 1 10.77 60.15 -36.49
C MET A 1 10.96 58.65 -36.32
N PHE A 2 10.72 57.85 -37.38
CA PHE A 2 11.71 57.48 -38.42
C PHE A 2 12.88 56.76 -37.73
N GLU A 3 13.25 55.49 -37.98
CA GLU A 3 13.27 54.64 -39.18
C GLU A 3 13.68 53.20 -38.73
N THR A 4 13.06 52.12 -39.23
CA THR A 4 13.47 51.30 -40.41
C THR A 4 14.51 50.23 -40.03
N LEU A 5 14.09 48.97 -39.82
CA LEU A 5 14.06 47.83 -40.77
C LEU A 5 15.44 47.38 -41.27
N LEU A 6 15.65 46.06 -41.25
CA LEU A 6 16.24 45.17 -42.29
C LEU A 6 16.72 43.88 -41.57
N SER A 7 16.06 42.73 -41.67
CA SER A 7 15.79 41.87 -42.85
C SER A 7 17.06 41.21 -43.43
N THR A 8 16.87 39.98 -43.92
CA THR A 8 17.77 39.16 -44.76
C THR A 8 18.87 38.40 -43.99
N SER A 9 19.24 37.15 -44.27
CA SER A 9 18.76 36.10 -45.17
C SER A 9 19.64 34.87 -44.86
N SER A 10 19.06 33.67 -44.75
CA SER A 10 19.77 32.39 -45.02
C SER A 10 20.03 32.29 -46.55
N PRO A 11 20.83 31.39 -47.15
CA PRO A 11 21.40 30.13 -46.66
C PRO A 11 22.87 29.86 -47.07
N SER A 12 23.45 28.73 -46.64
CA SER A 12 24.55 28.10 -47.37
C SER A 12 24.48 26.58 -47.21
N ALA A 13 24.33 25.89 -48.33
CA ALA A 13 24.33 24.43 -48.49
C ALA A 13 25.67 24.01 -49.10
N GLY A 14 26.45 23.17 -48.40
CA GLY A 14 26.78 21.79 -48.80
C GLY A 14 28.31 21.59 -49.04
N PRO A 15 28.85 20.36 -49.25
CA PRO A 15 28.25 19.04 -49.09
C PRO A 15 29.08 18.00 -48.28
N SER A 16 28.38 16.93 -47.87
CA SER A 16 28.78 15.52 -47.68
C SER A 16 30.17 15.15 -47.11
N THR A 17 30.15 14.47 -45.96
CA THR A 17 30.96 13.25 -45.80
C THR A 17 30.12 12.23 -45.04
N ASP A 18 29.86 11.12 -45.71
CA ASP A 18 29.27 9.91 -45.14
C ASP A 18 30.09 9.45 -43.93
N ALA A 19 29.43 9.35 -42.79
CA ALA A 19 29.83 8.46 -41.71
C ALA A 19 28.58 7.80 -41.14
N SER A 20 27.99 6.94 -41.96
CA SER A 20 27.33 5.74 -41.45
C SER A 20 28.33 5.00 -40.57
N THR A 21 28.04 4.82 -39.28
CA THR A 21 28.29 3.57 -38.53
C THR A 21 27.60 3.65 -37.16
N ALA A 22 26.56 2.82 -37.02
CA ALA A 22 26.05 2.20 -35.80
C ALA A 22 25.62 3.12 -34.63
N SER A 23 24.33 3.48 -34.65
CA SER A 23 23.53 3.50 -33.41
C SER A 23 23.56 2.10 -32.81
N SER A 24 24.38 1.90 -31.77
CA SER A 24 24.22 0.73 -30.90
C SER A 24 23.04 1.00 -29.99
N ALA A 25 21.86 0.64 -30.49
CA ALA A 25 20.73 0.41 -29.61
C ALA A 25 21.17 -0.68 -28.61
N ASP A 26 21.15 -0.34 -27.32
CA ASP A 26 21.29 -1.34 -26.26
C ASP A 26 20.33 -2.50 -26.56
N PRO A 27 20.78 -3.77 -26.51
CA PRO A 27 19.90 -4.89 -26.80
C PRO A 27 18.74 -4.86 -25.80
N ALA A 28 17.52 -4.78 -26.33
CA ALA A 28 16.31 -4.81 -25.53
C ALA A 28 16.38 -6.02 -24.58
N PRO A 29 16.07 -5.85 -23.29
CA PRO A 29 16.31 -6.89 -22.30
C PRO A 29 15.49 -8.13 -22.69
N GLU A 30 16.18 -9.23 -22.99
CA GLU A 30 15.59 -10.52 -23.36
C GLU A 30 14.53 -10.95 -22.32
N ARG A 31 13.27 -11.08 -22.75
CA ARG A 31 12.13 -11.47 -21.89
C ARG A 31 11.66 -12.86 -22.25
N THR A 32 11.29 -13.64 -21.24
CA THR A 32 10.54 -14.90 -21.37
C THR A 32 9.15 -14.66 -21.96
N ALA A 33 8.52 -15.72 -22.48
CA ALA A 33 7.16 -15.66 -23.03
C ALA A 33 6.11 -15.13 -22.04
N ASP A 34 6.35 -15.29 -20.73
CA ASP A 34 5.51 -14.76 -19.66
C ASP A 34 5.82 -13.29 -19.30
N GLY A 35 6.63 -12.60 -20.10
CA GLY A 35 7.01 -11.21 -19.89
C GLY A 35 8.03 -10.97 -18.78
N ARG A 36 8.56 -12.00 -18.11
CA ARG A 36 9.66 -11.86 -17.12
C ARG A 36 11.01 -11.70 -17.81
N PHE A 37 11.97 -11.02 -17.20
CA PHE A 37 13.34 -11.00 -17.70
C PHE A 37 13.92 -12.42 -17.74
N ALA A 38 14.59 -12.77 -18.84
CA ALA A 38 15.27 -14.04 -19.01
C ALA A 38 16.39 -14.21 -17.96
N LYS A 39 16.70 -15.46 -17.62
CA LYS A 39 17.79 -15.77 -16.68
C LYS A 39 19.12 -15.35 -17.31
N GLY A 40 19.85 -14.45 -16.65
CA GLY A 40 21.10 -13.89 -17.19
C GLY A 40 20.94 -12.57 -17.95
N ASN A 41 19.74 -11.99 -17.97
CA ASN A 41 19.52 -10.65 -18.51
C ASN A 41 20.33 -9.59 -17.75
N ALA A 42 20.80 -8.55 -18.43
CA ALA A 42 21.51 -7.40 -17.85
C ALA A 42 20.70 -6.70 -16.72
N GLY A 43 19.36 -6.79 -16.75
CA GLY A 43 18.48 -6.35 -15.67
C GLY A 43 18.44 -7.25 -14.43
N GLY A 44 19.18 -8.37 -14.44
CA GLY A 44 19.29 -9.35 -13.36
C GLY A 44 17.98 -10.11 -13.07
N PRO A 45 18.03 -11.19 -12.28
CA PRO A 45 16.81 -11.66 -11.62
C PRO A 45 16.42 -10.51 -10.68
N GLY A 46 15.37 -9.77 -11.03
CA GLY A 46 14.92 -8.62 -10.23
C GLY A 46 14.84 -8.93 -8.74
N ARG A 47 14.81 -7.90 -7.89
CA ARG A 47 14.90 -8.04 -6.42
C ARG A 47 14.09 -9.25 -5.92
N PRO A 48 14.70 -10.21 -5.20
CA PRO A 48 14.01 -11.41 -4.75
C PRO A 48 12.69 -11.05 -4.05
N ARG A 49 11.70 -11.95 -4.07
CA ARG A 49 10.51 -11.79 -3.23
C ARG A 49 10.89 -12.15 -1.79
N GLY A 50 10.87 -11.16 -0.89
CA GLY A 50 11.11 -11.36 0.54
C GLY A 50 12.49 -11.06 1.14
N PRO A 51 13.47 -10.38 0.51
CA PRO A 51 14.61 -9.87 1.23
C PRO A 51 14.14 -8.60 1.93
N VAL A 52 13.80 -8.76 3.21
CA VAL A 52 14.04 -7.69 4.18
C VAL A 52 15.53 -7.42 4.06
N THR A 53 15.89 -6.40 3.29
CA THR A 53 17.29 -6.09 3.00
C THR A 53 17.96 -5.89 4.35
N SER A 54 19.17 -6.41 4.56
CA SER A 54 19.97 -6.16 5.77
C SER A 54 19.96 -4.68 6.17
N GLY A 55 19.91 -3.78 5.19
CA GLY A 55 19.73 -2.34 5.39
C GLY A 55 18.45 -1.91 6.12
N VAL A 56 17.31 -2.59 5.93
CA VAL A 56 16.05 -2.29 6.68
C VAL A 56 16.23 -2.65 8.15
N THR A 57 16.80 -3.83 8.45
CA THR A 57 17.06 -4.24 9.84
C THR A 57 18.09 -3.32 10.52
N VAL A 58 19.10 -2.88 9.79
CA VAL A 58 20.08 -1.89 10.28
C VAL A 58 19.40 -0.54 10.52
N LEU A 59 18.53 -0.10 9.62
CA LEU A 59 17.76 1.12 9.76
C LEU A 59 16.82 1.07 10.97
N ASP A 60 16.13 -0.04 11.18
CA ASP A 60 15.24 -0.24 12.33
C ASP A 60 16.00 -0.15 13.66
N ARG A 61 17.20 -0.75 13.72
CA ARG A 61 18.08 -0.65 14.91
C ARG A 61 18.55 0.78 15.15
N LEU A 62 19.06 1.44 14.11
CA LEU A 62 19.46 2.86 14.19
C LEU A 62 18.29 3.75 14.62
N GLY A 63 17.10 3.48 14.09
CA GLY A 63 15.88 4.21 14.44
C GLY A 63 15.44 3.97 15.89
N ALA A 64 15.57 2.75 16.41
CA ALA A 64 15.28 2.44 17.81
C ALA A 64 16.28 3.13 18.76
N ASP A 65 17.56 3.12 18.40
CA ASP A 65 18.63 3.68 19.22
C ASP A 65 18.60 5.22 19.23
N ALA A 66 18.40 5.85 18.07
CA ALA A 66 18.43 7.32 17.93
C ALA A 66 17.05 8.00 18.08
N GLY A 67 15.97 7.24 17.96
CA GLY A 67 14.60 7.77 17.93
C GLY A 67 14.23 8.71 19.09
N PRO A 68 14.49 8.35 20.35
CA PRO A 68 14.17 9.22 21.49
C PRO A 68 14.87 10.58 21.44
N GLU A 69 16.13 10.61 20.98
CA GLU A 69 16.91 11.85 20.92
C GLU A 69 16.49 12.74 19.76
N LEU A 70 16.23 12.14 18.58
CA LEU A 70 15.70 12.86 17.43
C LEU A 70 14.35 13.52 17.72
N ILE A 71 13.51 12.87 18.53
CA ILE A 71 12.22 13.43 18.97
C ILE A 71 12.43 14.67 19.86
N ARG A 72 13.43 14.66 20.77
CA ARG A 72 13.73 15.83 21.61
C ARG A 72 14.20 17.01 20.77
N ILE A 73 15.13 16.78 19.84
CA ILE A 73 15.61 17.80 18.91
C ILE A 73 14.46 18.40 18.11
N ALA A 74 13.56 17.56 17.58
CA ALA A 74 12.38 18.04 16.85
C ALA A 74 11.44 18.90 17.73
N ILE A 75 11.30 18.58 19.02
CA ILE A 75 10.51 19.38 19.96
C ILE A 75 11.18 20.74 20.22
N ASP A 76 12.49 20.78 20.41
CA ASP A 76 13.22 22.02 20.65
C ASP A 76 13.20 22.94 19.42
N GLU A 77 13.39 22.38 18.23
CA GLU A 77 13.23 23.09 16.95
C GLU A 77 11.80 23.63 16.77
N ALA A 78 10.78 22.83 17.11
CA ALA A 78 9.39 23.27 17.06
C ALA A 78 9.12 24.44 18.02
N ARG A 79 9.68 24.39 19.24
CA ARG A 79 9.61 25.50 20.22
C ARG A 79 10.37 26.74 19.73
N GLY A 80 11.43 26.56 18.95
CA GLY A 80 12.17 27.63 18.28
C GLY A 80 11.43 28.28 17.10
N GLY A 81 10.23 27.81 16.74
CA GLY A 81 9.42 28.39 15.66
C GLY A 81 9.61 27.72 14.30
N ASN A 82 10.29 26.57 14.24
CA ASN A 82 10.39 25.80 13.00
C ASN A 82 9.04 25.12 12.69
N MET A 83 8.31 25.68 11.72
CA MET A 83 6.98 25.19 11.33
C MET A 83 6.99 23.73 10.86
N LYS A 84 8.08 23.25 10.24
CA LYS A 84 8.16 21.86 9.79
C LYS A 84 8.35 20.90 10.96
N ALA A 85 9.16 21.27 11.94
CA ALA A 85 9.32 20.51 13.18
C ALA A 85 7.99 20.45 13.97
N LEU A 86 7.26 21.58 14.03
CA LEU A 86 5.95 21.64 14.65
C LEU A 86 4.93 20.72 13.96
N GLU A 87 4.89 20.71 12.62
CA GLU A 87 4.04 19.80 11.85
C GLU A 87 4.36 18.33 12.19
N MET A 88 5.64 17.93 12.19
CA MET A 88 6.06 16.56 12.53
C MET A 88 5.65 16.16 13.96
N VAL A 89 5.80 17.07 14.92
CA VAL A 89 5.40 16.84 16.31
C VAL A 89 3.86 16.74 16.43
N LEU A 90 3.11 17.59 15.71
CA LEU A 90 1.64 17.56 15.69
C LEU A 90 1.10 16.28 15.05
N GLU A 91 1.71 15.78 13.97
CA GLU A 91 1.34 14.50 13.37
C GLU A 91 1.57 13.32 14.32
N ARG A 92 2.52 13.44 15.27
CA ARG A 92 2.82 12.40 16.27
C ARG A 92 1.95 12.48 17.52
N ILE A 93 1.67 13.69 18.01
CA ILE A 93 0.83 13.95 19.20
C ILE A 93 -0.65 13.82 18.84
N TRP A 94 -1.03 14.35 17.68
CA TRP A 94 -2.40 14.33 17.16
C TRP A 94 -2.44 13.59 15.82
N PRO A 95 -2.08 12.30 15.79
CA PRO A 95 -2.12 11.54 14.55
C PRO A 95 -3.55 11.55 14.02
N LYS A 96 -3.66 11.66 12.69
CA LYS A 96 -4.93 11.43 11.98
C LYS A 96 -5.47 10.09 12.48
N ARG A 97 -6.57 10.15 13.26
CA ARG A 97 -7.07 9.03 14.08
C ARG A 97 -7.26 7.79 13.21
N ARG A 98 -6.29 6.87 13.25
CA ARG A 98 -6.30 5.59 12.55
C ARG A 98 -6.22 4.51 13.61
N GLY A 99 -7.36 3.87 13.90
CA GLY A 99 -7.39 2.66 14.71
C GLY A 99 -7.40 2.85 16.23
N ARG A 100 -8.15 3.83 16.76
CA ARG A 100 -8.55 3.73 18.18
C ARG A 100 -9.42 2.47 18.33
N ALA A 101 -9.29 1.78 19.46
CA ALA A 101 -10.19 0.68 19.79
C ALA A 101 -11.65 1.19 19.74
N VAL A 102 -12.44 0.56 18.87
CA VAL A 102 -13.87 0.82 18.73
C VAL A 102 -14.58 0.08 19.87
N GLN A 103 -15.25 0.84 20.74
CA GLN A 103 -16.14 0.27 21.75
C GLN A 103 -17.54 0.24 21.15
N PHE A 104 -17.89 -0.90 20.56
CA PHE A 104 -19.18 -1.11 19.92
C PHE A 104 -19.70 -2.49 20.32
N GLU A 105 -20.90 -2.52 20.89
CA GLU A 105 -21.53 -3.76 21.32
C GLU A 105 -22.12 -4.47 20.11
N LEU A 106 -21.68 -5.70 19.88
CA LEU A 106 -22.21 -6.54 18.82
C LEU A 106 -22.95 -7.74 19.42
N PRO A 107 -24.06 -8.18 18.81
CA PRO A 107 -24.67 -9.45 19.13
C PRO A 107 -23.66 -10.60 18.92
N SER A 108 -23.82 -11.69 19.67
CA SER A 108 -23.01 -12.90 19.49
C SER A 108 -23.26 -13.52 18.10
N ILE A 109 -22.22 -14.09 17.50
CA ILE A 109 -22.31 -14.84 16.24
C ILE A 109 -22.00 -16.30 16.57
N GLU A 110 -23.04 -17.12 16.73
CA GLU A 110 -22.90 -18.56 17.02
C GLU A 110 -23.21 -19.40 15.78
N ASN A 111 -24.13 -18.93 14.95
CA ASN A 111 -24.59 -19.63 13.75
C ASN A 111 -24.75 -18.66 12.56
N PHE A 112 -24.97 -19.23 11.38
CA PHE A 112 -25.10 -18.47 10.15
C PHE A 112 -26.26 -17.46 10.16
N GLY A 113 -27.36 -17.78 10.86
CA GLY A 113 -28.53 -16.92 10.96
C GLY A 113 -28.27 -15.62 11.73
N ASP A 114 -27.29 -15.62 12.64
CA ASP A 114 -26.97 -14.46 13.48
C ASP A 114 -26.25 -13.36 12.70
N VAL A 115 -25.60 -13.71 11.59
CA VAL A 115 -24.74 -12.80 10.80
C VAL A 115 -25.54 -11.58 10.29
N VAL A 116 -26.80 -11.78 9.92
CA VAL A 116 -27.69 -10.70 9.46
C VAL A 116 -27.97 -9.70 10.58
N ALA A 117 -28.22 -10.19 11.80
CA ALA A 117 -28.48 -9.34 12.96
C ALA A 117 -27.25 -8.49 13.30
N VAL A 118 -26.06 -9.08 13.25
CA VAL A 118 -24.81 -8.38 13.51
C VAL A 118 -24.49 -7.34 12.44
N HIS A 119 -24.63 -7.67 11.15
CA HIS A 119 -24.46 -6.66 10.09
C HIS A 119 -25.46 -5.52 10.19
N THR A 120 -26.70 -5.81 10.61
CA THR A 120 -27.71 -4.78 10.85
C THR A 120 -27.29 -3.85 11.98
N ALA A 121 -26.79 -4.40 13.09
CA ALA A 121 -26.28 -3.61 14.21
C ALA A 121 -25.13 -2.68 13.78
N VAL A 122 -24.14 -3.20 13.03
CA VAL A 122 -23.04 -2.37 12.49
C VAL A 122 -23.58 -1.25 11.59
N THR A 123 -24.52 -1.56 10.69
CA THR A 123 -25.10 -0.56 9.78
C THR A 123 -25.83 0.54 10.56
N GLN A 124 -26.59 0.17 11.58
CA GLN A 124 -27.27 1.13 12.45
C GLN A 124 -26.28 1.99 13.24
N GLY A 125 -25.21 1.40 13.78
CA GLY A 125 -24.16 2.15 14.48
C GLY A 125 -23.48 3.19 13.58
N VAL A 126 -23.29 2.87 12.28
CA VAL A 126 -22.77 3.84 11.30
C VAL A 126 -23.78 4.96 11.04
N LEU A 127 -25.06 4.63 10.84
CA LEU A 127 -26.11 5.62 10.59
C LEU A 127 -26.37 6.53 11.80
N ALA A 128 -26.20 6.01 13.02
CA ALA A 128 -26.31 6.77 14.27
C ALA A 128 -25.09 7.65 14.55
N GLY A 129 -23.99 7.46 13.82
CA GLY A 129 -22.72 8.18 14.04
C GLY A 129 -21.90 7.67 15.22
N GLU A 130 -22.28 6.53 15.80
CA GLU A 130 -21.49 5.82 16.82
C GLU A 130 -20.25 5.18 16.20
N LEU A 131 -20.35 4.79 14.92
CA LEU A 131 -19.27 4.28 14.09
C LEU A 131 -19.05 5.21 12.89
N THR A 132 -17.79 5.37 12.49
CA THR A 132 -17.49 5.92 11.16
C THR A 132 -17.74 4.88 10.08
N ALA A 133 -18.00 5.33 8.85
CA ALA A 133 -18.14 4.42 7.70
C ALA A 133 -16.91 3.52 7.53
N GLN A 134 -15.71 4.04 7.80
CA GLN A 134 -14.47 3.27 7.71
C GLN A 134 -14.39 2.17 8.79
N GLU A 135 -14.81 2.46 10.01
CA GLU A 135 -14.89 1.45 11.09
C GLU A 135 -15.98 0.41 10.79
N GLY A 136 -17.12 0.82 10.25
CA GLY A 136 -18.19 -0.08 9.82
C GLY A 136 -17.74 -1.06 8.73
N THR A 137 -16.98 -0.60 7.74
CA THR A 137 -16.38 -1.48 6.73
C THR A 137 -15.39 -2.46 7.36
N ALA A 138 -14.50 -1.99 8.23
CA ALA A 138 -13.53 -2.85 8.89
C ALA A 138 -14.17 -3.94 9.77
N LEU A 139 -15.26 -3.60 10.48
CA LEU A 139 -16.04 -4.55 11.27
C LEU A 139 -16.77 -5.56 10.36
N SER A 140 -17.38 -5.07 9.28
CA SER A 140 -18.06 -5.92 8.29
C SER A 140 -17.12 -6.97 7.69
N ASP A 141 -15.88 -6.59 7.37
CA ASP A 141 -14.87 -7.53 6.87
C ASP A 141 -14.49 -8.62 7.89
N LEU A 142 -14.48 -8.29 9.18
CA LEU A 142 -14.20 -9.25 10.25
C LEU A 142 -15.37 -10.24 10.41
N ILE A 143 -16.60 -9.73 10.39
CA ILE A 143 -17.83 -10.54 10.47
C ILE A 143 -17.90 -11.51 9.30
N GLU A 144 -17.60 -11.05 8.08
CA GLU A 144 -17.59 -11.87 6.88
C GLU A 144 -16.57 -13.03 6.98
N ARG A 145 -15.40 -12.78 7.55
CA ARG A 145 -14.41 -13.85 7.81
C ARG A 145 -14.94 -14.86 8.83
N GLN A 146 -15.60 -14.40 9.88
CA GLN A 146 -16.22 -15.29 10.87
C GLN A 146 -17.35 -16.12 10.27
N ARG A 147 -18.18 -15.54 9.39
CA ARG A 147 -19.22 -16.25 8.62
C ARG A 147 -18.61 -17.41 7.83
N CYS A 148 -17.56 -17.15 7.04
CA CYS A 148 -16.86 -18.18 6.28
C CYS A 148 -16.31 -19.32 7.16
N LEU A 149 -15.80 -19.01 8.36
CA LEU A 149 -15.33 -20.03 9.30
C LEU A 149 -16.46 -20.94 9.79
N ILE A 150 -17.60 -20.34 10.17
CA ILE A 150 -18.79 -21.08 10.63
C ILE A 150 -19.31 -21.97 9.49
N GLU A 151 -19.40 -21.45 8.28
CA GLU A 151 -19.84 -22.22 7.12
C GLU A 151 -18.92 -23.40 6.83
N ASN A 152 -17.61 -23.20 6.85
CA ASN A 152 -16.65 -24.28 6.63
C ASN A 152 -16.80 -25.41 7.67
N ILE A 153 -16.98 -25.05 8.94
CA ILE A 153 -17.23 -26.02 10.02
C ILE A 153 -18.56 -26.76 9.79
N GLN A 154 -19.61 -26.04 9.41
CA GLN A 154 -20.92 -26.61 9.17
C GLN A 154 -20.93 -27.55 7.96
N MET A 155 -20.29 -27.17 6.85
CA MET A 155 -20.14 -28.00 5.65
C MET A 155 -19.34 -29.27 5.95
N ALA A 156 -18.23 -29.17 6.68
CA ALA A 156 -17.43 -30.33 7.07
C ALA A 156 -18.26 -31.33 7.90
N LYS A 157 -19.13 -30.84 8.79
CA LYS A 157 -20.03 -31.69 9.59
C LYS A 157 -21.04 -32.44 8.73
N VAL A 158 -21.69 -31.77 7.78
CA VAL A 158 -22.68 -32.40 6.88
C VAL A 158 -22.04 -33.48 6.02
N ILE A 159 -20.84 -33.22 5.48
CA ILE A 159 -20.09 -34.22 4.70
C ILE A 159 -19.74 -35.44 5.57
N GLY A 160 -19.30 -35.22 6.82
CA GLY A 160 -18.99 -36.31 7.75
C GLY A 160 -20.20 -37.19 8.07
N THR A 161 -21.40 -36.60 8.21
CA THR A 161 -22.63 -37.37 8.40
C THR A 161 -23.01 -38.19 7.17
N MET A 162 -22.93 -37.61 5.97
CA MET A 162 -23.23 -38.33 4.72
C MET A 162 -22.28 -39.52 4.48
N LEU A 163 -20.98 -39.34 4.75
CA LEU A 163 -19.98 -40.42 4.62
C LEU A 163 -20.16 -41.53 5.67
N SER A 164 -20.82 -41.25 6.79
CA SER A 164 -21.10 -42.25 7.82
C SER A 164 -22.35 -43.07 7.50
N ASP A 165 -23.32 -42.47 6.79
CA ASP A 165 -24.60 -43.10 6.43
C ASP A 165 -24.48 -43.97 5.15
N ASP A 166 -23.57 -43.66 4.22
CA ASP A 166 -23.32 -44.48 3.01
C ASP A 166 -22.51 -45.78 3.27
N GLY A 167 -22.10 -46.02 4.52
CA GLY A 167 -21.27 -47.16 4.95
C GLY A 167 -22.00 -48.27 5.72
N ALA A 168 -23.34 -48.21 5.85
CA ALA A 168 -24.19 -49.18 6.55
C ALA A 168 -25.19 -49.85 5.60
#